data_AF-A0A922MFV6-F1
#
_entry.id   AF-A0A922MFV6-F1
#
_cell.length_a   1.000
_cell.length_b   1.000
_cell.length_c   1.000
_cell.angle_alpha   90.00
_cell.angle_beta   90.00
_cell.angle_gamma   90.00
#
_symmetry.space_group_name_H-M   'P 1'
#
loop_
_entity.id
_entity.type
_entity.pdbx_description
1 polymer ?
#
loop_
_entity_poly.entity_id
_entity_poly.type
_entity_poly.pdbx_seq_one_letter_code
_entity_poly.pdbx_strand_id
1 'polypeptide(L)'
;MELVDHMKENIANLRQLQSQVLDEELIKWKREQQLSGNGVPMQSNLNTIQEWCELLADLIWTTRQQVNNVARINTKTIVELRQPHLAEMLDEMSKQVVIISEQQAQLLLKSETQAGKGKQPVECGDILNNTGSMEYQPTSRQLSVSFR
;
A
#
# COMPACT_ATOMS: atom_id res chain seq x y z
N MET A 1 -21.81 -20.56 3.90
CA MET A 1 -21.10 -19.58 3.05
C MET A 1 -20.84 -18.27 3.80
N GLU A 2 -21.61 -17.96 4.85
CA GLU A 2 -21.52 -16.75 5.68
C GLU A 2 -20.11 -16.27 6.07
N LEU A 3 -19.19 -17.18 6.46
CA LEU A 3 -17.80 -16.80 6.76
C LEU A 3 -17.09 -16.21 5.52
N VAL A 4 -17.26 -16.84 4.36
CA VAL A 4 -16.62 -16.39 3.12
C VAL A 4 -17.19 -15.05 2.68
N ASP A 5 -18.49 -14.84 2.87
CA ASP A 5 -19.15 -13.57 2.55
C ASP A 5 -18.64 -12.44 3.46
N HIS A 6 -18.51 -12.68 4.76
CA HIS A 6 -17.88 -11.74 5.70
C HIS A 6 -16.41 -11.44 5.34
N MET A 7 -15.64 -12.46 4.94
CA MET A 7 -14.26 -12.26 4.53
C MET A 7 -14.15 -11.42 3.26
N LYS A 8 -15.03 -11.62 2.28
CA LYS A 8 -15.10 -10.80 1.07
C LYS A 8 -15.45 -9.35 1.39
N GLU A 9 -16.44 -9.13 2.25
CA GLU A 9 -16.81 -7.78 2.70
C GLU A 9 -15.65 -7.09 3.42
N ASN A 10 -14.97 -7.79 4.32
CA ASN A 10 -13.81 -7.27 5.01
C ASN A 10 -12.68 -6.87 4.02
N ILE A 11 -12.41 -7.70 3.02
CA ILE A 11 -11.42 -7.40 1.97
C ILE A 11 -11.84 -6.18 1.14
N ALA A 12 -13.13 -6.03 0.82
CA ALA A 12 -13.65 -4.87 0.10
C ALA A 12 -13.48 -3.58 0.91
N ASN A 13 -13.85 -3.60 2.20
CA ASN A 13 -13.68 -2.47 3.12
C ASN A 13 -12.20 -2.11 3.30
N LEU A 14 -11.34 -3.11 3.40
CA LEU A 14 -9.89 -2.91 3.51
C LEU A 14 -9.31 -2.24 2.26
N ARG A 15 -9.79 -2.60 1.06
CA ARG A 15 -9.40 -1.94 -0.20
C ARG A 15 -9.86 -0.49 -0.26
N GLN A 16 -11.07 -0.20 0.22
CA GLN A 16 -11.57 1.17 0.30
C GLN A 16 -10.71 2.01 1.25
N LEU A 17 -10.43 1.49 2.45
CA LEU A 17 -9.56 2.15 3.41
C LEU A 17 -8.15 2.37 2.84
N GLN A 18 -7.61 1.37 2.15
CA GLN A 18 -6.33 1.48 1.49
C GLN A 18 -6.31 2.62 0.45
N SER A 19 -7.35 2.74 -0.37
CA SER A 19 -7.43 3.83 -1.35
C SER A 19 -7.55 5.19 -0.67
N GLN A 20 -8.34 5.31 0.39
CA GLN A 20 -8.44 6.55 1.14
C GLN A 20 -7.09 6.98 1.72
N VAL A 21 -6.35 6.07 2.35
CA VAL A 21 -5.03 6.38 2.95
C VAL A 21 -3.99 6.68 1.86
N LEU A 22 -3.88 5.84 0.83
CA LEU A 22 -2.79 5.91 -0.14
C LEU A 22 -3.08 6.82 -1.34
N ASP A 23 -4.29 6.79 -1.89
CA ASP A 23 -4.66 7.57 -3.09
C ASP A 23 -5.18 8.97 -2.75
N GLU A 24 -5.77 9.17 -1.57
CA GLU A 24 -6.25 10.49 -1.17
C GLU A 24 -5.28 11.19 -0.25
N GLU A 25 -5.08 10.68 0.96
CA GLU A 25 -4.36 11.41 2.01
C GLU A 25 -2.87 11.51 1.72
N LEU A 26 -2.23 10.41 1.31
CA LEU A 26 -0.81 10.43 0.96
C LEU A 26 -0.53 11.27 -0.30
N ILE A 27 -1.43 11.25 -1.30
CA ILE A 27 -1.28 12.10 -2.50
C ILE A 27 -1.47 13.58 -2.16
N LYS A 28 -2.49 13.92 -1.34
CA LYS A 28 -2.70 15.30 -0.85
C LYS A 28 -1.45 15.82 -0.13
N TRP A 29 -0.91 15.02 0.80
CA TRP A 29 0.30 15.37 1.52
C TRP A 29 1.50 15.60 0.59
N LYS A 30 1.73 14.73 -0.40
CA LYS A 30 2.80 14.92 -1.39
C LYS A 30 2.63 16.22 -2.17
N ARG A 31 1.40 16.57 -2.55
CA ARG A 31 1.11 17.83 -3.24
C ARG A 31 1.40 19.04 -2.36
N GLU A 32 1.01 19.00 -1.09
CA GLU A 32 1.34 20.06 -0.13
C GLU A 32 2.85 20.20 0.07
N GLN A 33 3.57 19.09 0.17
CA GLN A 33 5.04 19.09 0.27
C GLN A 33 5.69 19.78 -0.93
N GLN A 34 5.23 19.48 -2.16
CA GLN A 34 5.71 20.16 -3.37
C GLN A 34 5.45 21.67 -3.34
N LEU A 35 4.27 22.10 -2.92
CA LEU A 35 3.94 23.52 -2.77
C LEU A 35 4.78 24.18 -1.67
N SER A 36 5.13 23.45 -0.62
CA SER A 36 6.00 23.95 0.44
C SER A 36 7.43 24.18 0.00
N GLY A 37 7.94 23.39 -0.96
CA GLY A 37 9.18 23.70 -1.68
C GLY A 37 9.17 25.06 -2.38
N ASN A 38 7.97 25.59 -2.70
CA ASN A 38 7.77 26.92 -3.29
C ASN A 38 7.36 27.99 -2.25
N GLY A 39 7.48 27.70 -0.94
CA GLY A 39 7.22 28.65 0.13
C GLY A 39 5.77 28.68 0.67
N VAL A 40 4.90 27.76 0.23
CA VAL A 40 3.57 27.60 0.83
C VAL A 40 3.71 26.89 2.19
N PRO A 41 3.18 27.43 3.30
CA PRO A 41 3.27 26.75 4.59
C PRO A 41 2.45 25.44 4.56
N MET A 42 3.10 24.34 4.94
CA MET A 42 2.46 23.03 5.04
C MET A 42 1.60 22.98 6.30
N GLN A 43 0.37 22.49 6.18
CA GLN A 43 -0.58 22.40 7.29
C GLN A 43 -0.69 20.98 7.86
N SER A 44 -0.31 19.97 7.07
CA SER A 44 -0.41 18.55 7.44
C SER A 44 0.87 18.03 8.09
N ASN A 45 0.73 17.02 8.96
CA ASN A 45 1.85 16.30 9.56
C ASN A 45 1.90 14.88 9.01
N LEU A 46 3.06 14.48 8.49
CA LEU A 46 3.30 13.14 7.94
C LEU A 46 3.08 12.02 8.98
N ASN A 47 3.29 12.31 10.28
CA ASN A 47 3.19 11.32 11.36
C ASN A 47 1.82 10.62 11.37
N THR A 48 0.74 11.36 11.14
CA THR A 48 -0.61 10.79 11.13
C THR A 48 -0.82 9.82 9.96
N ILE A 49 -0.28 10.14 8.78
CA ILE A 49 -0.34 9.25 7.62
C ILE A 49 0.53 8.01 7.84
N GLN A 50 1.66 8.17 8.51
CA GLN A 50 2.51 7.04 8.89
C GLN A 50 1.77 6.07 9.82
N GLU A 51 1.13 6.58 10.88
CA GLU A 51 0.30 5.78 11.78
C GLU A 51 -0.82 5.04 11.03
N TRP A 52 -1.50 5.71 10.09
CA TRP A 52 -2.51 5.06 9.25
C TRP A 52 -1.92 3.97 8.37
N CYS A 53 -0.75 4.17 7.79
CA CYS A 53 -0.07 3.16 6.98
C CYS A 53 0.37 1.96 7.81
N GLU A 54 0.88 2.17 9.03
CA GLU A 54 1.26 1.09 9.96
C GLU A 54 0.04 0.25 10.36
N LEU A 55 -1.05 0.90 10.79
CA LEU A 55 -2.30 0.22 11.13
C LEU A 55 -2.90 -0.51 9.92
N LEU A 56 -2.86 0.11 8.74
CA LEU A 56 -3.33 -0.52 7.51
C LEU A 56 -2.49 -1.76 7.16
N ALA A 57 -1.16 -1.70 7.32
CA ALA A 57 -0.29 -2.85 7.10
C ALA A 57 -0.61 -4.01 8.06
N ASP A 58 -0.86 -3.72 9.34
CA ASP A 58 -1.28 -4.71 10.33
C ASP A 58 -2.64 -5.34 9.98
N LEU A 59 -3.60 -4.55 9.51
CA LEU A 59 -4.91 -5.03 9.06
C LEU A 59 -4.82 -5.91 7.81
N ILE A 60 -3.99 -5.52 6.84
CA ILE A 60 -3.71 -6.32 5.64
C ILE A 60 -3.05 -7.64 6.02
N TRP A 61 -2.04 -7.58 6.88
CA TRP A 61 -1.34 -8.77 7.38
C TRP A 61 -2.32 -9.72 8.07
N THR A 62 -3.13 -9.21 9.00
CA THR A 62 -4.08 -9.99 9.77
C THR A 62 -5.14 -10.64 8.87
N THR A 63 -5.69 -9.89 7.92
CA THR A 63 -6.66 -10.41 6.94
C THR A 63 -6.04 -11.51 6.08
N ARG A 64 -4.77 -11.35 5.65
CA ARG A 64 -4.05 -12.37 4.89
C ARG A 64 -3.83 -13.65 5.72
N GLN A 65 -3.49 -13.51 7.00
CA GLN A 65 -3.36 -14.65 7.90
C GLN A 65 -4.68 -15.39 8.09
N GLN A 66 -5.81 -14.68 8.19
CA GLN A 66 -7.14 -15.30 8.27
C GLN A 66 -7.45 -16.13 7.02
N VAL A 67 -7.25 -15.58 5.81
CA VAL A 67 -7.43 -16.31 4.54
C VAL A 67 -6.57 -17.58 4.49
N ASN A 68 -5.28 -17.46 4.80
CA ASN A 68 -4.35 -18.59 4.82
C ASN A 68 -4.72 -19.66 5.86
N ASN A 69 -5.18 -19.25 7.03
CA ASN A 69 -5.59 -20.17 8.08
C ASN A 69 -6.83 -20.97 7.68
N VAL A 70 -7.83 -20.35 7.06
CA VAL A 70 -9.01 -21.05 6.54
C VAL A 70 -8.62 -22.03 5.43
N ALA A 71 -7.74 -21.63 4.51
CA ALA A 71 -7.24 -22.49 3.44
C ALA A 71 -6.48 -23.70 4.00
N ARG A 72 -5.64 -23.48 5.02
CA ARG A 72 -4.90 -24.54 5.72
C ARG A 72 -5.84 -25.52 6.42
N ILE A 73 -6.89 -25.02 7.10
CA ILE A 73 -7.90 -25.88 7.75
C ILE A 73 -8.60 -26.75 6.70
N ASN A 74 -9.11 -26.15 5.61
CA ASN A 74 -9.75 -26.88 4.51
C ASN A 74 -8.82 -27.95 3.90
N THR A 75 -7.52 -27.67 3.84
CA THR A 75 -6.50 -28.62 3.36
C THR A 75 -6.26 -29.76 4.36
N LYS A 76 -6.30 -29.50 5.67
CA LYS A 76 -6.10 -30.52 6.71
C LYS A 76 -7.33 -31.39 6.98
N THR A 77 -8.50 -30.94 6.55
CA THR A 77 -9.74 -31.72 6.61
C THR A 77 -9.59 -33.02 5.79
N ILE A 78 -10.22 -34.10 6.27
CA ILE A 78 -10.27 -35.38 5.55
C ILE A 78 -10.84 -35.18 4.14
N VAL A 79 -10.37 -35.98 3.17
CA VAL A 79 -10.62 -35.77 1.73
C VAL A 79 -12.11 -35.66 1.39
N GLU A 80 -12.95 -36.47 2.03
CA GLU A 80 -14.41 -36.50 1.80
C GLU A 80 -15.14 -35.23 2.24
N LEU A 81 -14.56 -34.47 3.19
CA LEU A 81 -15.13 -33.24 3.72
C LEU A 81 -14.45 -31.98 3.16
N ARG A 82 -13.42 -32.13 2.31
CA ARG A 82 -12.73 -31.00 1.68
C ARG A 82 -13.66 -30.33 0.68
N GLN A 83 -13.71 -29.00 0.73
CA GLN A 83 -14.46 -28.20 -0.23
C GLN A 83 -13.52 -27.62 -1.30
N PRO A 84 -13.48 -28.17 -2.54
CA PRO A 84 -12.57 -27.69 -3.58
C PRO A 84 -12.90 -26.26 -4.02
N HIS A 85 -14.18 -25.92 -4.15
CA HIS A 85 -14.62 -24.56 -4.49
C HIS A 85 -14.17 -23.52 -3.46
N LEU A 86 -14.19 -23.87 -2.16
CA LEU A 86 -13.71 -23.00 -1.10
C LEU A 86 -12.20 -22.71 -1.23
N ALA A 87 -11.40 -23.70 -1.63
CA ALA A 87 -9.97 -23.51 -1.82
C ALA A 87 -9.68 -22.50 -2.95
N GLU A 88 -10.41 -22.59 -4.06
CA GLU A 88 -10.29 -21.66 -5.17
C GLU A 88 -10.71 -20.23 -4.77
N MET A 89 -11.81 -20.08 -4.04
CA MET A 89 -12.25 -18.78 -3.52
C MET A 89 -11.21 -18.15 -2.57
N LEU A 90 -10.56 -18.95 -1.73
CA LEU A 90 -9.52 -18.48 -0.80
C LEU A 90 -8.23 -18.08 -1.50
N ASP A 91 -7.83 -18.79 -2.55
CA ASP A 91 -6.68 -18.42 -3.39
C ASP A 91 -6.91 -17.06 -4.05
N GLU A 92 -8.11 -16.85 -4.61
CA GLU A 92 -8.48 -15.56 -5.20
C GLU A 92 -8.49 -14.43 -4.16
N MET A 93 -9.10 -14.66 -2.98
CA MET A 93 -9.07 -13.68 -1.89
C MET A 93 -7.64 -13.37 -1.43
N SER A 94 -6.74 -14.35 -1.39
CA SER A 94 -5.34 -14.11 -0.99
C SER A 94 -4.61 -13.19 -1.97
N LYS A 95 -4.93 -13.23 -3.27
CA LYS A 95 -4.37 -12.30 -4.27
C LYS A 95 -4.91 -10.89 -4.09
N GLN A 96 -6.10 -10.76 -3.51
CA GLN A 96 -6.74 -9.47 -3.29
C GLN A 96 -6.24 -8.72 -2.04
N VAL A 97 -5.69 -9.46 -1.07
CA VAL A 97 -5.15 -8.93 0.20
C VAL A 97 -3.65 -8.66 0.08
N VAL A 98 -3.31 -7.61 -0.65
CA VAL A 98 -1.94 -7.14 -0.87
C VAL A 98 -1.88 -5.62 -0.82
N ILE A 99 -0.74 -5.08 -0.40
CA ILE A 99 -0.49 -3.63 -0.48
C ILE A 99 -0.29 -3.26 -1.95
N ILE A 100 -1.35 -2.79 -2.61
CA ILE A 100 -1.33 -2.16 -3.94
C ILE A 100 -0.60 -0.80 -3.91
N SER A 101 0.69 -0.79 -3.60
CA SER A 101 1.56 0.37 -3.76
C SER A 101 2.18 0.44 -5.17
N GLU A 102 2.30 -0.68 -5.87
CA GLU A 102 3.10 -0.78 -7.10
C GLU A 102 2.47 -0.04 -8.30
N GLN A 103 1.16 -0.18 -8.52
CA GLN A 103 0.48 0.58 -9.59
C GLN A 103 0.45 2.09 -9.29
N GLN A 104 0.29 2.47 -8.02
CA GLN A 104 0.36 3.87 -7.56
C GLN A 104 1.77 4.45 -7.79
N ALA A 105 2.83 3.70 -7.46
CA ALA A 105 4.21 4.09 -7.74
C ALA A 105 4.44 4.28 -9.25
N GLN A 106 3.95 3.34 -10.08
CA GLN A 106 4.09 3.43 -11.54
C GLN A 106 3.31 4.60 -12.17
N LEU A 107 2.14 4.96 -11.63
CA LEU A 107 1.37 6.13 -12.09
C LEU A 107 2.04 7.45 -11.71
N LEU A 108 2.70 7.52 -10.55
CA LEU A 108 3.51 8.67 -10.15
C LEU A 108 4.73 8.86 -11.06
N LEU A 109 5.42 7.80 -11.48
CA LEU A 109 6.48 7.91 -12.50
C LEU A 109 5.95 8.42 -13.86
N LYS A 110 4.69 8.12 -14.19
CA LYS A 110 4.06 8.51 -15.47
C LYS A 110 3.52 9.93 -15.47
N SER A 111 3.13 10.48 -14.32
CA SER A 111 2.64 11.86 -14.23
C SER A 111 3.76 12.89 -14.39
N GLU A 112 5.00 12.57 -13.97
CA GLU A 112 6.18 13.38 -14.28
C GLU A 112 6.47 13.46 -15.79
N THR A 113 6.20 12.38 -16.54
CA THR A 113 6.45 12.33 -17.99
C THR A 113 5.36 12.98 -18.84
N GLN A 114 4.15 13.23 -18.32
CA GLN A 114 3.05 13.81 -19.12
C GLN A 114 2.93 15.33 -19.07
N ALA A 115 3.70 16.04 -18.22
CA ALA A 115 3.70 17.50 -18.15
C ALA A 115 4.37 18.21 -19.36
N GLY A 116 4.82 17.47 -20.39
CA GLY A 116 5.66 18.02 -21.45
C GLY A 116 5.42 17.46 -22.86
N LYS A 117 4.17 17.29 -23.31
CA LYS A 117 3.94 17.14 -24.77
C LYS A 117 4.09 18.50 -25.46
N GLY A 118 5.34 18.94 -25.67
CA GLY A 118 5.64 20.10 -26.53
C GLY A 118 6.79 21.01 -26.11
N LYS A 119 7.51 20.71 -25.03
CA LYS A 119 8.74 21.43 -24.68
C LYS A 119 9.89 20.43 -24.63
N GLN A 120 11.06 20.85 -25.15
CA GLN A 120 12.27 20.06 -25.04
C GLN A 120 12.41 19.54 -23.61
N PRO A 121 12.86 18.28 -23.42
CA PRO A 121 13.06 17.76 -22.09
C PRO A 121 14.01 18.72 -21.39
N VAL A 122 13.52 19.38 -20.35
CA VAL A 122 14.40 20.05 -19.40
C VAL A 122 15.29 18.93 -18.88
N GLU A 123 16.56 18.92 -19.28
CA GLU A 123 17.56 18.02 -18.74
C GLU A 123 17.72 18.38 -17.26
N CYS A 124 16.80 17.88 -16.42
CA CYS A 124 17.07 17.74 -15.02
C CYS A 124 18.19 16.69 -14.92
N GLY A 125 19.33 17.08 -14.37
CA GLY A 125 20.47 16.18 -14.26
C GLY A 125 20.07 14.85 -13.61
N ASP A 126 20.78 13.78 -13.97
CA ASP A 126 20.54 12.47 -13.38
C ASP A 126 20.74 12.53 -11.85
N ILE A 127 19.78 12.02 -11.07
CA ILE A 127 19.93 11.87 -9.63
C ILE A 127 20.88 10.70 -9.39
N LEU A 128 22.17 11.03 -9.24
CA LEU A 128 23.18 10.11 -8.74
C LEU A 128 22.92 9.87 -7.23
N ASN A 129 23.15 8.64 -6.75
CA ASN A 129 22.82 8.15 -5.39
C ASN A 129 21.33 8.01 -5.04
N ASN A 130 20.49 7.56 -5.98
CA ASN A 130 19.08 7.25 -5.73
C ASN A 130 18.82 5.96 -4.92
N THR A 131 19.86 5.26 -4.46
CA THR A 131 19.76 4.02 -3.68
C THR A 131 20.29 4.27 -2.28
N GLY A 132 19.47 4.04 -1.27
CA GLY A 132 19.82 4.18 0.14
C GLY A 132 19.30 3.01 0.95
N SER A 133 20.04 2.62 1.99
CA SER A 133 19.58 1.63 2.95
C SER A 133 18.59 2.28 3.89
N MET A 134 17.40 1.70 4.03
CA MET A 134 16.41 2.13 5.02
C MET A 134 16.88 1.67 6.40
N GLU A 135 17.06 2.62 7.33
CA GLU A 135 17.49 2.37 8.70
C GLU A 135 16.32 2.55 9.67
N TYR A 136 16.18 1.62 10.62
CA TYR A 136 15.19 1.71 11.68
C TYR A 136 15.81 2.36 12.93
N GLN A 137 15.22 3.46 13.38
CA GLN A 137 15.61 4.19 14.58
C GLN A 137 14.75 3.70 15.76
N PRO A 138 15.28 2.92 16.73
CA PRO A 138 14.45 2.28 17.76
C PRO A 138 13.82 3.27 18.76
N THR A 139 14.47 4.42 18.98
CA THR A 139 14.02 5.46 19.91
C THR A 139 12.80 6.22 19.43
N SER A 140 12.74 6.57 18.14
CA SER A 140 11.59 7.25 17.53
C SER A 140 10.62 6.29 16.84
N ARG A 141 10.97 5.00 16.73
CA ARG A 141 10.21 3.97 15.99
C ARG A 141 9.97 4.35 14.53
N GLN A 142 10.95 5.00 13.91
CA GLN A 142 10.84 5.46 12.52
C GLN A 142 11.80 4.69 11.61
N LEU A 143 11.32 4.34 10.42
CA LEU A 143 12.16 3.92 9.30
C LEU A 143 12.53 5.18 8.50
N SER A 144 13.82 5.43 8.31
CA SER A 144 14.29 6.58 7.54
C SER A 144 15.42 6.17 6.60
N VAL A 145 15.54 6.88 5.49
CA VAL A 145 16.67 6.76 4.57
C VAL A 145 17.17 8.17 4.29
N SER A 146 18.46 8.40 4.50
CA SER A 146 19.10 9.69 4.27
C SER A 146 19.92 9.62 2.99
N PHE A 147 19.59 10.46 2.03
CA PHE A 147 20.39 10.66 0.83
C PHE A 147 21.31 11.86 1.06
N ARG A 148 22.60 11.71 0.74
CA ARG A 148 23.62 12.76 0.88
C ARG A 148 23.96 13.36 -0.47
#